data_AF-A0A412BNU2-F1
#
_entry.id   AF-A0A412BNU2-F1
#
_cell.length_a   1.000
_cell.length_b   1.000
_cell.length_c   1.000
_cell.angle_alpha   90.00
_cell.angle_beta   90.00
_cell.angle_gamma   90.00
#
_symmetry.space_group_name_H-M   'P 1'
#
loop_
_entity.id
_entity.type
_entity.pdbx_description
1 polymer ?
#
loop_
_entity_poly.entity_id
_entity_poly.type
_entity_poly.pdbx_seq_one_letter_code
_entity_poly.pdbx_strand_id
1 'polypeptide(L)'
;ILYEKYSTNFHEKAQRKERDSARSTSPVRKENVTKSEEEPERWEERVPLQVAYKPEPEMPQNWQEEKPDVLQQGWGEQEWETVLQLAAFAPIRLGDVTALLEIAPEEAQRLLDAMLQAGALAEKEGWYQIAK
;
A
#
# COMPACT_ATOMS: atom_id res chain seq x y z
N ILE A 1 -18.18 0.73 -10.65
CA ILE A 1 -18.03 0.61 -9.19
C ILE A 1 -17.23 -0.65 -8.94
N LEU A 2 -15.93 -0.54 -8.69
CA LEU A 2 -15.04 -1.69 -8.56
C LEU A 2 -14.04 -1.43 -7.43
N TYR A 3 -13.96 -2.44 -6.55
CA TYR A 3 -13.01 -2.67 -5.45
C TYR A 3 -13.34 -2.10 -4.07
N GLU A 4 -14.20 -2.84 -3.37
CA GLU A 4 -14.10 -3.01 -1.92
C GLU A 4 -13.47 -4.39 -1.64
N LYS A 5 -12.15 -4.49 -1.59
CA LYS A 5 -11.49 -5.71 -1.11
C LYS A 5 -10.09 -5.50 -0.53
N TYR A 6 -9.99 -4.69 0.51
CA TYR A 6 -8.88 -4.78 1.46
C TYR A 6 -9.41 -4.62 2.89
N SER A 7 -9.94 -5.70 3.47
CA SER A 7 -10.10 -5.78 4.92
C SER A 7 -8.87 -6.48 5.48
N THR A 8 -7.91 -5.68 5.90
CA THR A 8 -6.67 -6.05 6.59
C THR A 8 -7.01 -6.86 7.85
N ASN A 9 -6.68 -8.16 7.89
CA ASN A 9 -6.70 -8.90 9.15
C ASN A 9 -5.32 -8.77 9.81
N PHE A 10 -5.13 -7.62 10.44
CA PHE A 10 -3.99 -7.30 11.29
C PHE A 10 -3.98 -8.27 12.49
N HIS A 11 -2.86 -8.93 12.73
CA HIS A 11 -2.71 -9.97 13.75
C HIS A 11 -2.70 -9.34 15.16
N GLU A 12 -3.88 -9.21 15.77
CA GLU A 12 -4.01 -8.71 17.15
C GLU A 12 -3.68 -9.82 18.16
N LYS A 13 -2.41 -9.94 18.52
CA LYS A 13 -2.03 -10.60 19.78
C LYS A 13 -2.30 -9.65 20.94
N ALA A 14 -3.49 -9.76 21.54
CA ALA A 14 -3.78 -9.18 22.84
C ALA A 14 -4.06 -10.30 23.86
N GLN A 15 -3.16 -10.41 24.83
CA GLN A 15 -3.34 -11.20 26.04
C GLN A 15 -4.56 -10.74 26.83
N ARG A 16 -5.30 -11.70 27.42
CA ARG A 16 -6.04 -11.57 28.69
C ARG A 16 -6.34 -13.01 29.17
N LYS A 17 -5.73 -13.48 30.27
CA LYS A 17 -6.12 -13.27 31.70
C LYS A 17 -6.88 -14.52 32.17
N GLU A 18 -6.22 -15.42 32.90
CA GLU A 18 -6.20 -15.53 34.37
C GLU A 18 -7.21 -16.58 34.88
N ARG A 19 -6.66 -17.59 35.56
CA ARG A 19 -7.21 -18.44 36.62
C ARG A 19 -8.74 -18.67 36.63
N ASP A 20 -9.13 -19.92 36.39
CA ASP A 20 -10.17 -20.53 37.23
C ASP A 20 -9.79 -21.96 37.61
N SER A 21 -10.14 -22.30 38.84
CA SER A 21 -9.61 -23.37 39.66
C SER A 21 -10.63 -24.51 39.71
N ALA A 22 -10.16 -25.74 39.45
CA ALA A 22 -10.71 -27.01 39.93
C ALA A 22 -12.22 -27.30 39.76
N ARG A 23 -12.57 -28.24 38.86
CA ARG A 23 -13.51 -29.32 39.22
C ARG A 23 -13.36 -30.57 38.34
N SER A 24 -13.09 -31.67 39.05
CA SER A 24 -13.15 -33.08 38.65
C SER A 24 -14.39 -33.44 37.81
N THR A 25 -14.23 -34.26 36.76
CA THR A 25 -14.73 -35.66 36.68
C THR A 25 -14.44 -36.30 35.31
N SER A 26 -13.66 -37.40 35.32
CA SER A 26 -13.55 -38.55 34.40
C SER A 26 -13.93 -38.42 32.91
N PRO A 27 -13.01 -38.70 31.96
CA PRO A 27 -13.41 -39.04 30.61
C PRO A 27 -13.86 -40.51 30.54
N VAL A 28 -15.13 -40.69 30.21
CA VAL A 28 -15.78 -41.96 29.88
C VAL A 28 -15.36 -42.43 28.48
N ARG A 29 -15.21 -43.75 28.35
CA ARG A 29 -15.16 -44.59 27.14
C ARG A 29 -14.17 -44.23 26.03
N LYS A 30 -13.18 -45.11 25.88
CA LYS A 30 -12.45 -45.34 24.63
C LYS A 30 -13.42 -45.93 23.61
N GLU A 31 -13.88 -45.11 22.67
CA GLU A 31 -14.41 -45.59 21.40
C GLU A 31 -13.29 -45.63 20.38
N ASN A 32 -13.15 -46.80 19.76
CA ASN A 32 -12.11 -47.13 18.81
C ASN A 32 -12.47 -46.47 17.49
N VAL A 33 -11.92 -45.29 17.21
CA VAL A 33 -11.92 -44.72 15.86
C VAL A 33 -10.86 -45.49 15.08
N THR A 34 -11.31 -46.53 14.38
CA THR A 34 -10.58 -47.15 13.28
C THR A 34 -10.25 -46.07 12.26
N LYS A 35 -8.96 -45.72 12.20
CA LYS A 35 -8.37 -44.95 11.11
C LYS A 35 -8.50 -45.79 9.84
N SER A 36 -9.61 -45.65 9.12
CA SER A 36 -9.68 -46.07 7.73
C SER A 36 -8.67 -45.22 6.97
N GLU A 37 -7.64 -45.89 6.48
CA GLU A 37 -6.71 -45.36 5.49
C GLU A 37 -7.50 -45.22 4.18
N GLU A 38 -8.28 -44.15 4.08
CA GLU A 38 -8.83 -43.70 2.81
C GLU A 38 -7.64 -43.15 2.02
N GLU A 39 -7.26 -43.88 0.97
CA GLU A 39 -6.20 -43.48 0.06
C GLU A 39 -6.42 -42.01 -0.34
N PRO A 40 -5.41 -41.12 -0.20
CA PRO A 40 -5.59 -39.75 -0.64
C PRO A 40 -5.92 -39.79 -2.13
N GLU A 41 -7.05 -39.20 -2.52
CA GLU A 41 -7.41 -39.00 -3.92
C GLU A 41 -6.16 -38.52 -4.66
N ARG A 42 -5.60 -39.40 -5.48
CA ARG A 42 -4.48 -39.11 -6.35
C ARG A 42 -5.01 -38.15 -7.39
N TRP A 43 -4.85 -36.86 -7.13
CA TRP A 43 -4.98 -35.82 -8.14
C TRP A 43 -4.01 -36.17 -9.25
N GLU A 44 -4.49 -36.89 -10.27
CA GLU A 44 -3.79 -37.00 -11.53
C GLU A 44 -3.67 -35.58 -12.06
N GLU A 45 -2.47 -35.01 -11.95
CA GLU A 45 -2.09 -33.75 -12.57
C GLU A 45 -2.32 -33.92 -14.08
N ARG A 46 -3.54 -33.64 -14.54
CA ARG A 46 -3.82 -33.50 -15.96
C ARG A 46 -3.23 -32.19 -16.39
N VAL A 47 -1.92 -32.19 -16.64
CA VAL A 47 -1.23 -31.14 -17.37
C VAL A 47 -1.93 -31.02 -18.72
N PRO A 48 -2.56 -29.88 -19.06
CA PRO A 48 -2.89 -29.61 -20.44
C PRO A 48 -1.56 -29.46 -21.17
N LEU A 49 -1.23 -30.45 -22.00
CA LEU A 49 -0.12 -30.36 -22.95
C LEU A 49 -0.34 -29.12 -23.83
N GLN A 50 0.58 -28.16 -23.68
CA GLN A 50 0.71 -26.93 -24.45
C GLN A 50 -0.24 -25.79 -24.07
N VAL A 51 -0.04 -25.23 -22.87
CA VAL A 51 -0.22 -23.78 -22.70
C VAL A 51 0.90 -23.13 -23.49
N ALA A 52 0.62 -22.66 -24.71
CA ALA A 52 1.50 -21.72 -25.39
C ALA A 52 1.75 -20.58 -24.40
N TYR A 53 3.00 -20.44 -23.93
CA TYR A 53 3.40 -19.32 -23.11
C TYR A 53 3.10 -18.07 -23.95
N LYS A 54 1.99 -17.39 -23.63
CA LYS A 54 1.77 -16.05 -24.14
C LYS A 54 2.91 -15.23 -23.54
N PRO A 55 3.77 -14.60 -24.35
CA PRO A 55 4.86 -13.80 -23.79
C PRO A 55 4.27 -12.81 -22.80
N GLU A 56 4.98 -12.57 -21.70
CA GLU A 56 4.65 -11.47 -20.78
C GLU A 56 4.39 -10.22 -21.64
N PRO A 57 3.31 -9.47 -21.38
CA PRO A 57 3.06 -8.26 -22.13
C PRO A 57 4.30 -7.38 -21.97
N GLU A 58 4.92 -6.99 -23.11
CA GLU A 58 5.98 -5.98 -23.09
C GLU A 58 5.42 -4.77 -22.33
N MET A 59 6.06 -4.42 -21.22
CA MET A 59 5.66 -3.23 -20.46
C MET A 59 5.64 -2.06 -21.44
N PRO A 60 4.53 -1.32 -21.55
CA PRO A 60 4.47 -0.21 -22.50
C PRO A 60 5.62 0.75 -22.18
N GLN A 61 6.32 1.25 -23.20
CA GLN A 61 7.42 2.21 -22.97
C GLN A 61 6.96 3.50 -22.25
N ASN A 62 5.65 3.76 -22.20
CA ASN A 62 5.01 4.81 -21.39
C ASN A 62 4.85 4.45 -19.88
N TRP A 63 5.29 3.27 -19.45
CA TRP A 63 5.49 2.90 -18.04
C TRP A 63 6.92 3.17 -17.57
N GLN A 64 7.74 3.79 -18.42
CA GLN A 64 8.77 4.65 -17.86
C GLN A 64 8.02 5.67 -17.02
N GLU A 65 8.08 5.49 -15.70
CA GLU A 65 7.90 6.57 -14.76
C GLU A 65 8.75 7.70 -15.34
N GLU A 66 8.13 8.69 -16.01
CA GLU A 66 8.78 9.95 -16.27
C GLU A 66 9.08 10.47 -14.88
N LYS A 67 10.24 10.06 -14.35
CA LYS A 67 10.77 10.54 -13.10
C LYS A 67 10.77 12.03 -13.32
N PRO A 68 9.95 12.79 -12.57
CA PRO A 68 9.94 14.21 -12.79
C PRO A 68 11.38 14.68 -12.62
N ASP A 69 11.78 15.72 -13.35
CA ASP A 69 13.15 16.28 -13.28
C ASP A 69 13.56 16.69 -11.84
N VAL A 70 12.67 16.55 -10.87
CA VAL A 70 12.84 16.72 -9.43
C VAL A 70 14.04 15.99 -8.85
N LEU A 71 14.36 14.79 -9.35
CA LEU A 71 15.57 14.08 -8.94
C LEU A 71 16.85 14.77 -9.43
N GLN A 72 16.80 15.47 -10.57
CA GLN A 72 17.91 16.31 -11.04
C GLN A 72 17.99 17.63 -10.29
N GLN A 73 16.87 18.11 -9.72
CA GLN A 73 16.81 19.34 -8.92
C GLN A 73 17.21 19.14 -7.44
N GLY A 74 17.53 17.91 -7.03
CA GLY A 74 18.00 17.60 -5.68
C GLY A 74 16.91 17.44 -4.64
N TRP A 75 15.63 17.39 -5.06
CA TRP A 75 14.50 17.07 -4.18
C TRP A 75 14.29 15.57 -4.11
N GLY A 76 14.03 15.05 -2.91
CA GLY A 76 13.68 13.65 -2.73
C GLY A 76 12.29 13.35 -3.31
N GLU A 77 12.11 12.20 -3.96
CA GLU A 77 10.80 11.68 -4.39
C GLU A 77 9.76 11.74 -3.26
N GLN A 78 10.21 11.51 -2.02
CA GLN A 78 9.38 11.55 -0.83
C GLN A 78 8.82 12.95 -0.52
N GLU A 79 9.62 14.01 -0.64
CA GLU A 79 9.18 15.39 -0.35
C GLU A 79 8.12 15.82 -1.36
N TRP A 80 8.36 15.52 -2.62
CA TRP A 80 7.43 15.78 -3.70
C TRP A 80 6.10 15.05 -3.52
N GLU A 81 6.14 13.73 -3.29
CA GLU A 81 4.94 12.92 -3.02
C GLU A 81 4.19 13.43 -1.78
N THR A 82 4.91 13.79 -0.73
CA THR A 82 4.31 14.31 0.51
C THR A 82 3.50 15.59 0.23
N VAL A 83 4.05 16.51 -0.57
CA VAL A 83 3.34 17.74 -0.95
C VAL A 83 2.15 17.45 -1.88
N LEU A 84 2.27 16.51 -2.81
CA LEU A 84 1.14 16.09 -3.66
C LEU A 84 0.00 15.49 -2.85
N GLN A 85 0.32 14.59 -1.92
CA GLN A 85 -0.67 13.99 -1.02
C GLN A 85 -1.40 15.08 -0.23
N LEU A 86 -0.66 16.05 0.33
CA LEU A 86 -1.25 17.17 1.05
C LEU A 86 -2.21 17.98 0.16
N ALA A 87 -1.78 18.33 -1.05
CA ALA A 87 -2.57 19.10 -2.02
C ALA A 87 -3.78 18.32 -2.58
N ALA A 88 -3.76 16.98 -2.53
CA ALA A 88 -4.88 16.14 -2.93
C ALA A 88 -6.04 16.19 -1.94
N PHE A 89 -5.79 16.49 -0.65
CA PHE A 89 -6.84 16.62 0.37
C PHE A 89 -7.45 18.03 0.39
N ALA A 90 -6.64 19.07 0.26
CA ALA A 90 -7.09 20.47 0.27
C ALA A 90 -6.04 21.39 -0.39
N PRO A 91 -6.42 22.60 -0.83
CA PRO A 91 -5.43 23.62 -1.20
C PRO A 91 -4.50 23.93 -0.02
N ILE A 92 -3.20 24.05 -0.30
CA ILE A 92 -2.14 24.19 0.70
C ILE A 92 -1.49 25.57 0.62
N ARG A 93 -0.85 26.00 1.71
CA ARG A 93 0.00 27.19 1.78
C ARG A 93 1.47 26.79 1.89
N LEU A 94 2.36 27.74 1.57
CA LEU A 94 3.80 27.61 1.84
C LEU A 94 4.08 27.20 3.29
N GLY A 95 3.35 27.79 4.24
CA GLY A 95 3.47 27.49 5.67
C GLY A 95 3.21 26.01 5.99
N ASP A 96 2.26 25.37 5.31
CA ASP A 96 1.93 23.97 5.52
C ASP A 96 3.09 23.07 5.08
N VAL A 97 3.74 23.40 3.96
CA VAL A 97 4.92 22.68 3.45
C VAL A 97 6.11 22.86 4.38
N THR A 98 6.37 24.09 4.84
CA THR A 98 7.47 24.34 5.80
C THR A 98 7.28 23.60 7.11
N ALA A 99 6.04 23.51 7.61
CA ALA A 99 5.73 22.83 8.85
C ALA A 99 5.79 21.29 8.70
N LEU A 100 5.38 20.77 7.54
CA LEU A 100 5.33 19.33 7.29
C LEU A 100 6.70 18.73 7.01
N LEU A 101 7.54 19.43 6.24
CA LEU A 101 8.87 18.96 5.84
C LEU A 101 9.98 19.45 6.77
N GLU A 102 9.67 20.34 7.73
CA GLU A 102 10.64 20.95 8.66
C GLU A 102 11.82 21.63 7.93
N ILE A 103 11.54 22.24 6.77
CA ILE A 103 12.53 22.92 5.91
C ILE A 103 12.37 24.45 5.97
N ALA A 104 13.41 25.15 5.50
CA ALA A 104 13.38 26.60 5.38
C ALA A 104 12.28 27.06 4.40
N PRO A 105 11.65 28.24 4.61
CA PRO A 105 10.66 28.80 3.69
C PRO A 105 11.16 28.95 2.26
N GLU A 106 12.45 29.28 2.08
CA GLU A 106 13.08 29.42 0.77
C GLU A 106 13.20 28.08 0.04
N GLU A 107 13.44 26.99 0.78
CA GLU A 107 13.49 25.63 0.24
C GLU A 107 12.07 25.15 -0.12
N ALA A 108 11.10 25.34 0.77
CA ALA A 108 9.70 25.02 0.48
C ALA A 108 9.18 25.79 -0.74
N GLN A 109 9.55 27.06 -0.88
CA GLN A 109 9.17 27.87 -2.04
C GLN A 109 9.77 27.31 -3.33
N ARG A 110 11.07 26.95 -3.34
CA ARG A 110 11.72 26.33 -4.51
C ARG A 110 11.07 25.00 -4.89
N LEU A 111 10.69 24.18 -3.91
CA LEU A 111 9.98 22.93 -4.15
C LEU A 111 8.62 23.20 -4.82
N LEU A 112 7.83 24.13 -4.27
CA LEU A 112 6.54 24.51 -4.84
C LEU A 112 6.69 25.11 -6.25
N ASP A 113 7.70 25.96 -6.48
CA ASP A 113 7.99 26.53 -7.81
C ASP A 113 8.35 25.43 -8.82
N ALA A 114 9.14 24.43 -8.41
CA ALA A 114 9.44 23.27 -9.24
C ALA A 114 8.17 22.46 -9.56
N MET A 115 7.26 22.29 -8.59
CA MET A 115 5.96 21.62 -8.79
C MET A 115 5.02 22.39 -9.72
N LEU A 116 5.05 23.71 -9.67
CA LEU A 116 4.34 24.57 -10.62
C LEU A 116 4.91 24.44 -12.03
N GLN A 117 6.24 24.44 -12.17
CA GLN A 117 6.91 24.28 -13.48
C GLN A 117 6.64 22.91 -14.10
N ALA A 118 6.61 21.85 -13.28
CA ALA A 118 6.26 20.51 -13.71
C ALA A 118 4.77 20.35 -14.04
N GLY A 119 3.93 21.37 -13.77
CA GLY A 119 2.48 21.29 -13.96
C GLY A 119 1.79 20.35 -12.99
N ALA A 120 2.43 19.98 -11.87
CA ALA A 120 1.85 19.11 -10.86
C ALA A 120 0.92 19.89 -9.91
N LEU A 121 1.25 21.15 -9.66
CA LEU A 121 0.44 22.09 -8.89
C LEU A 121 0.05 23.31 -9.74
N ALA A 122 -1.00 23.99 -9.30
CA ALA A 122 -1.40 25.32 -9.74
C ALA A 122 -1.52 26.24 -8.53
N GLU A 123 -1.05 27.48 -8.68
CA GLU A 123 -1.15 28.52 -7.65
C GLU A 123 -2.34 29.44 -7.94
N LYS A 124 -3.10 29.75 -6.88
CA LYS A 124 -4.24 30.65 -6.92
C LYS A 124 -4.35 31.41 -5.59
N GLU A 125 -4.10 32.71 -5.62
CA GLU A 125 -4.26 33.61 -4.45
C GLU A 125 -3.39 33.17 -3.24
N GLY A 126 -2.20 32.66 -3.53
CA GLY A 126 -1.24 32.11 -2.58
C GLY A 126 -1.62 30.72 -2.04
N TRP A 127 -2.58 30.04 -2.65
CA TRP A 127 -2.91 28.65 -2.38
C TRP A 127 -2.40 27.78 -3.51
N TYR A 128 -1.82 26.64 -3.17
CA TYR A 128 -1.35 25.64 -4.12
C TYR A 128 -2.31 24.45 -4.12
N GLN A 129 -2.69 23.97 -5.29
CA GLN A 129 -3.62 22.86 -5.45
C GLN A 129 -3.18 21.99 -6.63
N ILE A 130 -3.60 20.72 -6.65
CA ILE A 130 -3.34 19.83 -7.79
C ILE A 130 -3.85 20.47 -9.08
N ALA A 131 -2.97 20.53 -10.09
CA ALA A 131 -3.33 20.98 -11.43
C ALA A 131 -4.34 20.01 -12.06
N LYS A 132 -5.30 20.53 -12.82
CA LYS A 132 -6.34 19.74 -13.50
C LYS A 132 -6.06 19.54 -14.98
#